data_AF-A0A7C3BU80-F1
#
_entry.id   AF-A0A7C3BU80-F1
#
_cell.length_a   1.000
_cell.length_b   1.000
_cell.length_c   1.000
_cell.angle_alpha   90.00
_cell.angle_beta   90.00
_cell.angle_gamma   90.00
#
_symmetry.space_group_name_H-M   'P 1'
#
loop_
_entity.id
_entity.type
_entity.pdbx_description
1 polymer ?
#
loop_
_entity_poly.entity_id
_entity_poly.type
_entity_poly.pdbx_seq_one_letter_code
_entity_poly.pdbx_strand_id
1 'polypeptide(L)'
;MTRKIVWLLLSCLMVLTLVLASCEEADTGGTVTTEDKGQTVTVGGEEDVGTGPGTATTVGEEQDKPQYGGRLTIATIAAPAAWNPGAVAGGSAGQAAIVLEQILGRNWAEGEAGTGKYNFVGGVPEWGGVGGNLAESWEIPGVGVWVLHIRQGVHWAYHPEFEASRLVGGREMTAEDVAYSIEWMRDNPKSAGMVSEPGLFTNTTVERNSTWT
;
A
#
# COMPACT_ATOMS: atom_id res chain seq x y z
N MET A 1 -52.42 -31.03 14.27
CA MET A 1 -51.08 -30.52 13.88
C MET A 1 -51.06 -29.83 12.51
N THR A 2 -51.94 -30.20 11.57
CA THR A 2 -52.02 -29.64 10.21
C THR A 2 -52.28 -28.13 10.15
N ARG A 3 -53.10 -27.57 11.05
CA ARG A 3 -53.43 -26.12 11.07
C ARG A 3 -52.22 -25.21 11.36
N LYS A 4 -51.24 -25.66 12.15
CA LYS A 4 -50.02 -24.88 12.46
C LYS A 4 -49.04 -24.91 11.28
N ILE A 5 -48.96 -26.05 10.58
CA ILE A 5 -48.12 -26.21 9.38
C ILE A 5 -48.66 -25.34 8.24
N VAL A 6 -49.99 -25.29 8.06
CA VAL A 6 -50.62 -24.42 7.05
C VAL A 6 -50.32 -22.94 7.33
N TRP A 7 -50.37 -22.49 8.59
CA TRP A 7 -50.05 -21.11 8.95
C TRP A 7 -48.57 -20.76 8.70
N LEU A 8 -47.66 -21.69 8.96
CA LEU A 8 -46.23 -21.49 8.75
C LEU A 8 -45.87 -21.44 7.25
N LEU A 9 -46.52 -22.28 6.44
CA LEU A 9 -46.40 -22.22 4.98
C LEU A 9 -46.97 -20.91 4.41
N LEU A 10 -48.10 -20.43 4.95
CA LEU A 10 -48.69 -19.14 4.53
C LEU A 10 -47.76 -17.96 4.85
N SER A 11 -47.10 -17.97 6.02
CA SER A 11 -46.13 -16.93 6.38
C SER A 11 -44.87 -16.98 5.51
N CYS A 12 -44.36 -18.18 5.21
CA CYS A 12 -43.21 -18.32 4.30
C CYS A 12 -43.55 -17.85 2.88
N LEU A 13 -44.77 -18.12 2.40
CA LEU A 13 -45.21 -17.69 1.07
C LEU A 13 -45.32 -16.17 0.97
N MET A 14 -45.84 -15.48 2.00
CA MET A 14 -45.88 -14.01 2.02
C MET A 14 -44.48 -13.38 2.01
N VAL A 15 -43.54 -13.92 2.77
CA VAL A 15 -42.16 -13.43 2.77
C VAL A 15 -41.50 -13.65 1.40
N LEU A 16 -41.72 -14.80 0.75
CA LEU A 16 -41.21 -15.06 -0.59
C LEU A 16 -41.76 -14.08 -1.64
N THR A 17 -43.04 -13.71 -1.54
CA THR A 17 -43.63 -12.71 -2.45
C THR A 17 -43.05 -11.31 -2.27
N LEU A 18 -42.65 -10.93 -1.05
CA LEU A 18 -41.96 -9.64 -0.83
C LEU A 18 -40.54 -9.64 -1.39
N VAL A 19 -39.82 -10.77 -1.30
CA VAL A 19 -38.44 -10.88 -1.84
C VAL A 19 -38.45 -10.84 -3.38
N LEU A 20 -39.44 -11.48 -4.02
CA LEU A 20 -39.58 -11.43 -5.48
C LEU A 20 -39.97 -10.04 -6.00
N ALA A 21 -40.83 -9.29 -5.28
CA ALA A 21 -41.16 -7.91 -5.63
C ALA A 21 -40.01 -6.92 -5.40
N SER A 22 -39.01 -7.27 -4.58
CA SER A 22 -37.83 -6.45 -4.31
C SER A 22 -36.71 -6.64 -5.34
N CYS A 23 -36.80 -7.64 -6.22
CA CYS A 23 -35.83 -7.91 -7.27
C CYS A 23 -36.37 -7.51 -8.65
N GLU A 24 -37.08 -6.38 -8.74
CA GLU A 24 -37.42 -5.80 -10.03
C GLU A 24 -36.20 -5.02 -10.56
N GLU A 25 -35.66 -5.49 -11.68
CA GLU A 25 -34.56 -4.87 -12.42
C GLU A 25 -34.88 -3.40 -12.74
N ALA A 26 -33.91 -2.53 -12.46
CA ALA A 26 -33.96 -1.15 -12.93
C ALA A 26 -33.86 -1.15 -14.46
N ASP A 27 -35.04 -1.04 -15.08
CA ASP A 27 -35.23 -0.70 -16.48
C ASP A 27 -34.41 0.57 -16.80
N THR A 28 -33.32 0.40 -17.55
CA THR A 28 -32.44 1.50 -17.97
C THR A 28 -33.05 2.17 -19.20
N GLY A 29 -34.19 2.82 -18.97
CA GLY A 29 -34.84 3.72 -19.93
C GLY A 29 -34.04 5.01 -20.10
N GLY A 30 -33.07 5.03 -21.02
CA GLY A 30 -32.41 6.24 -21.49
C GLY A 30 -33.25 6.94 -22.57
N THR A 31 -33.82 8.10 -22.26
CA THR A 31 -34.36 9.05 -23.26
C THR A 31 -33.33 10.14 -23.48
N VAL A 32 -32.88 10.35 -24.71
CA VAL A 32 -32.02 11.49 -25.10
C VAL A 32 -32.76 12.35 -26.12
N THR A 33 -33.09 13.58 -25.73
CA THR A 33 -33.40 14.69 -26.64
C THR A 33 -32.11 15.38 -27.04
N THR A 34 -31.96 15.61 -28.35
CA THR A 34 -30.83 16.27 -29.00
C THR A 34 -30.82 17.79 -28.75
N GLU A 35 -29.70 18.34 -28.26
CA GLU A 35 -29.16 19.62 -28.72
C GLU A 35 -27.65 19.74 -28.44
N ASP A 36 -27.01 20.54 -29.28
CA ASP A 36 -25.62 20.51 -29.78
C ASP A 36 -24.47 20.72 -28.77
N LYS A 37 -23.31 20.11 -29.08
CA LYS A 37 -21.94 20.23 -28.48
C LYS A 37 -21.60 19.45 -27.20
N GLY A 38 -21.00 18.26 -27.39
CA GLY A 38 -20.12 17.60 -26.40
C GLY A 38 -20.19 16.08 -26.48
N GLN A 39 -19.09 15.43 -26.87
CA GLN A 39 -18.99 14.01 -27.21
C GLN A 39 -19.21 13.08 -25.99
N THR A 40 -20.14 12.12 -26.12
CA THR A 40 -20.38 11.03 -25.17
C THR A 40 -20.22 9.67 -25.87
N VAL A 41 -19.52 8.75 -25.20
CA VAL A 41 -19.13 7.41 -25.67
C VAL A 41 -20.31 6.44 -25.63
N THR A 42 -20.47 5.64 -26.69
CA THR A 42 -21.33 4.45 -26.73
C THR A 42 -20.48 3.21 -26.52
N VAL A 43 -20.74 2.44 -25.46
CA VAL A 43 -20.16 1.09 -25.28
C VAL A 43 -21.20 0.08 -25.74
N GLY A 44 -20.98 -0.50 -26.91
CA GLY A 44 -21.60 -1.76 -27.33
C GLY A 44 -20.64 -2.90 -26.98
N GLY A 45 -21.13 -3.87 -26.21
CA GLY A 45 -20.36 -5.04 -25.82
C GLY A 45 -20.17 -6.01 -26.98
N GLU A 46 -19.01 -6.66 -26.98
CA GLU A 46 -18.83 -7.98 -27.57
C GLU A 46 -18.09 -8.83 -26.53
N GLU A 47 -18.72 -9.94 -26.15
CA GLU A 47 -18.17 -10.95 -25.26
C GLU A 47 -16.93 -11.58 -25.90
N ASP A 48 -15.80 -11.57 -25.20
CA ASP A 48 -14.81 -12.64 -25.37
C ASP A 48 -14.54 -13.30 -24.01
N VAL A 49 -15.01 -14.54 -23.92
CA VAL A 49 -14.86 -15.44 -22.78
C VAL A 49 -13.48 -16.09 -22.89
N GLY A 50 -12.46 -15.40 -22.40
CA GLY A 50 -11.10 -15.93 -22.24
C GLY A 50 -10.89 -16.52 -20.85
N THR A 51 -10.99 -17.85 -20.73
CA THR A 51 -10.70 -18.62 -19.51
C THR A 51 -9.21 -19.01 -19.48
N GLY A 52 -8.44 -18.56 -18.49
CA GLY A 52 -7.09 -19.09 -18.18
C GLY A 52 -5.99 -18.03 -17.96
N PRO A 53 -4.94 -18.32 -17.15
CA PRO A 53 -3.97 -17.32 -16.72
C PRO A 53 -2.90 -17.08 -17.80
N GLY A 54 -2.62 -15.81 -18.08
CA GLY A 54 -1.48 -15.38 -18.88
C GLY A 54 -1.84 -15.15 -20.35
N THR A 55 -2.33 -13.96 -20.66
CA THR A 55 -2.20 -13.40 -22.00
C THR A 55 -1.58 -12.03 -21.83
N ALA A 56 -0.28 -11.93 -22.12
CA ALA A 56 0.41 -10.66 -22.22
C ALA A 56 -0.27 -9.87 -23.34
N THR A 57 -1.07 -8.88 -22.94
CA THR A 57 -1.65 -7.94 -23.88
C THR A 57 -0.48 -7.11 -24.39
N THR A 58 -0.18 -7.19 -25.69
CA THR A 58 0.72 -6.25 -26.37
C THR A 58 0.08 -4.87 -26.30
N VAL A 59 0.50 -4.13 -25.28
CA VAL A 59 0.18 -2.73 -25.02
C VAL A 59 0.88 -1.89 -26.09
N GLY A 60 0.12 -1.13 -26.88
CA GLY A 60 0.68 -0.25 -27.91
C GLY A 60 1.45 0.92 -27.29
N GLU A 61 2.53 1.38 -27.94
CA GLU A 61 3.48 2.41 -27.46
C GLU A 61 2.86 3.72 -26.93
N GLU A 62 1.59 4.01 -27.20
CA GLU A 62 0.88 5.17 -26.64
C GLU A 62 0.39 4.99 -25.19
N GLN A 63 0.25 3.75 -24.73
CA GLN A 63 -0.13 3.39 -23.36
C GLN A 63 1.06 3.45 -22.37
N ASP A 64 2.30 3.61 -22.85
CA ASP A 64 3.51 3.68 -22.01
C ASP A 64 3.73 5.04 -21.34
N LYS A 65 2.80 5.99 -21.48
CA LYS A 65 2.89 7.29 -20.79
C LYS A 65 2.24 7.21 -19.41
N PRO A 66 2.88 7.76 -18.35
CA PRO A 66 2.30 7.78 -17.02
C PRO A 66 0.97 8.52 -17.01
N GLN A 67 -0.06 7.86 -16.48
CA GLN A 67 -1.38 8.46 -16.26
C GLN A 67 -1.36 9.21 -14.93
N TYR A 68 -1.68 10.51 -14.97
CA TYR A 68 -1.73 11.35 -13.77
C TYR A 68 -3.16 11.72 -13.43
N GLY A 69 -3.44 11.80 -12.13
CA GLY A 69 -4.77 12.14 -11.60
C GLY A 69 -5.65 10.91 -11.39
N GLY A 70 -6.61 11.04 -10.47
CA GLY A 70 -7.52 9.97 -10.08
C GLY A 70 -7.62 9.80 -8.56
N ARG A 71 -8.47 8.86 -8.13
CA ARG A 71 -8.63 8.49 -6.73
C ARG A 71 -8.59 6.98 -6.60
N LEU A 72 -7.61 6.48 -5.86
CA LEU A 72 -7.59 5.09 -5.42
C LEU A 72 -8.39 4.96 -4.11
N THR A 73 -9.34 4.02 -4.06
CA THR A 73 -10.07 3.68 -2.83
C THR A 73 -9.68 2.29 -2.40
N ILE A 74 -8.99 2.19 -1.27
CA ILE A 74 -8.55 0.92 -0.68
C ILE A 74 -9.46 0.59 0.50
N ALA A 75 -10.22 -0.50 0.40
CA ALA A 75 -11.02 -1.01 1.51
C ALA A 75 -10.14 -1.88 2.42
N THR A 76 -10.14 -1.60 3.73
CA THR A 76 -9.48 -2.43 4.74
C THR A 76 -10.53 -3.11 5.61
N ILE A 77 -10.23 -4.31 6.10
CA ILE A 77 -11.15 -5.08 6.97
C ILE A 77 -11.16 -4.57 8.43
N ALA A 78 -10.22 -3.70 8.79
CA ALA A 78 -10.09 -3.11 10.13
C ALA A 78 -9.42 -1.73 10.04
N ALA A 79 -9.62 -0.92 11.09
CA ALA A 79 -8.89 0.32 11.28
C ALA A 79 -7.41 0.04 11.68
N PRO A 80 -6.47 0.96 11.38
CA PRO A 80 -5.10 0.85 11.84
C PRO A 80 -5.03 0.82 13.38
N ALA A 81 -4.27 -0.12 13.92
CA ALA A 81 -4.04 -0.20 15.37
C ALA A 81 -2.86 0.69 15.83
N ALA A 82 -1.98 1.07 14.91
CA ALA A 82 -0.85 1.96 15.16
C ALA A 82 -0.42 2.70 13.89
N TRP A 83 0.16 3.89 14.09
CA TRP A 83 0.69 4.74 13.03
C TRP A 83 2.22 4.68 12.89
N ASN A 84 2.91 4.28 13.95
CA ASN A 84 4.34 4.00 13.91
C ASN A 84 4.56 2.49 13.66
N PRO A 85 5.04 2.09 12.46
CA PRO A 85 5.28 0.68 12.15
C PRO A 85 6.36 0.05 13.04
N GLY A 86 7.30 0.84 13.54
CA GLY A 86 8.33 0.39 14.46
C GLY A 86 7.83 0.14 15.88
N ALA A 87 6.63 0.61 16.25
CA ALA A 87 6.13 0.54 17.63
C ALA A 87 5.40 -0.74 18.01
N VAL A 88 5.05 -1.59 17.04
CA VAL A 88 4.22 -2.78 17.28
C VAL A 88 4.76 -3.96 16.50
N ALA A 89 5.19 -5.01 17.20
CA ALA A 89 5.53 -6.28 16.57
C ALA A 89 4.26 -6.99 16.10
N GLY A 90 4.20 -7.40 14.83
CA GLY A 90 3.06 -8.15 14.27
C GLY A 90 1.76 -7.35 14.12
N GLY A 91 1.77 -6.04 14.39
CA GLY A 91 0.64 -5.14 14.15
C GLY A 91 0.67 -4.59 12.74
N SER A 92 -0.49 -4.55 12.07
CA SER A 92 -0.62 -3.88 10.77
C SER A 92 -0.53 -2.37 10.97
N ALA A 93 0.65 -1.82 10.73
CA ALA A 93 0.80 -0.42 10.33
C ALA A 93 0.55 -0.31 8.81
N GLY A 94 -0.54 -0.92 8.34
CA GLY A 94 -0.77 -1.18 6.91
C GLY A 94 -0.82 0.08 6.03
N GLN A 95 -1.00 1.26 6.64
CA GLN A 95 -0.97 2.54 5.94
C GLN A 95 0.39 3.24 6.03
N ALA A 96 1.31 2.78 6.88
CA ALA A 96 2.62 3.39 7.04
C ALA A 96 3.42 3.38 5.74
N ALA A 97 3.30 2.33 4.92
CA ALA A 97 3.97 2.25 3.62
C ALA A 97 3.48 3.30 2.59
N ILE A 98 2.37 4.00 2.86
CA ILE A 98 1.86 5.08 2.00
C ILE A 98 2.45 6.44 2.42
N VAL A 99 2.83 6.59 3.68
CA VAL A 99 3.18 7.90 4.29
C VAL A 99 4.60 7.96 4.85
N LEU A 100 5.27 6.82 4.99
CA LEU A 100 6.66 6.68 5.45
C LEU A 100 7.45 5.88 4.43
N GLU A 101 8.70 6.29 4.22
CA GLU A 101 9.65 5.60 3.36
C GLU A 101 10.67 4.82 4.22
N GLN A 102 11.14 3.69 3.71
CA GLN A 102 12.14 2.84 4.36
C GLN A 102 13.57 3.27 4.03
N ILE A 103 14.54 2.89 4.87
CA ILE A 103 15.97 3.12 4.58
C ILE A 103 16.39 2.34 3.32
N LEU A 104 16.07 1.05 3.32
CA LEU A 104 16.25 0.12 2.21
C LEU A 104 14.88 -0.47 1.87
N GLY A 105 14.67 -0.79 0.61
CA GLY A 105 13.39 -1.30 0.11
C GLY A 105 13.57 -2.46 -0.86
N ARG A 106 12.50 -2.70 -1.63
CA ARG A 106 12.47 -3.71 -2.69
C ARG A 106 13.08 -3.12 -3.95
N ASN A 107 13.96 -3.87 -4.61
CA ASN A 107 14.41 -3.52 -5.95
C ASN A 107 13.32 -3.83 -6.98
N TRP A 108 12.41 -2.88 -7.21
CA TRP A 108 11.29 -3.07 -8.13
C TRP A 108 11.71 -3.34 -9.58
N ALA A 109 12.93 -2.97 -10.00
CA ALA A 109 13.45 -3.30 -11.32
C ALA A 109 13.73 -4.81 -11.47
N GLU A 110 13.96 -5.54 -10.38
CA GLU A 110 14.02 -7.01 -10.36
C GLU A 110 12.66 -7.64 -9.98
N GLY A 111 11.65 -6.81 -9.69
CA GLY A 111 10.29 -7.23 -9.35
C GLY A 111 9.38 -7.43 -10.56
N GLU A 112 8.09 -7.61 -10.29
CA GLU A 112 7.02 -7.70 -11.31
C GLU A 112 6.95 -6.46 -12.24
N ALA A 113 7.37 -5.29 -11.74
CA ALA A 113 7.45 -4.07 -12.53
C ALA A 113 8.65 -4.00 -13.49
N GLY A 114 9.59 -4.95 -13.40
CA GLY A 114 10.79 -5.01 -14.22
C GLY A 114 11.02 -6.42 -14.76
N THR A 115 12.10 -7.09 -14.33
CA THR A 115 12.48 -8.40 -14.89
C THR A 115 11.63 -9.57 -14.42
N GLY A 116 10.81 -9.40 -13.38
CA GLY A 116 9.98 -10.46 -12.78
C GLY A 116 10.79 -11.52 -12.02
N LYS A 117 12.07 -11.26 -11.72
CA LYS A 117 12.94 -12.21 -11.00
C LYS A 117 12.45 -12.47 -9.57
N TYR A 118 11.87 -11.47 -8.90
CA TYR A 118 11.25 -11.62 -7.59
C TYR A 118 9.78 -11.19 -7.61
N ASN A 119 8.92 -11.92 -6.88
CA ASN A 119 7.51 -11.54 -6.68
C ASN A 119 7.26 -10.74 -5.39
N PHE A 120 8.26 -10.67 -4.50
CA PHE A 120 8.24 -10.01 -3.19
C PHE A 120 7.04 -10.30 -2.27
N VAL A 121 6.23 -11.33 -2.54
CA VAL A 121 5.03 -11.66 -1.74
C VAL A 121 5.40 -11.98 -0.29
N GLY A 122 6.53 -12.67 -0.09
CA GLY A 122 7.08 -13.00 1.23
C GLY A 122 8.12 -12.01 1.77
N GLY A 123 8.30 -10.85 1.12
CA GLY A 123 9.41 -9.93 1.40
C GLY A 123 10.57 -10.08 0.43
N VAL A 124 11.74 -9.53 0.80
CA VAL A 124 12.95 -9.59 -0.03
C VAL A 124 13.69 -10.91 0.25
N PRO A 125 13.79 -11.83 -0.73
CA PRO A 125 14.29 -13.18 -0.47
C PRO A 125 15.82 -13.25 -0.33
N GLU A 126 16.54 -12.34 -0.97
CA GLU A 126 18.00 -12.27 -0.95
C GLU A 126 18.50 -10.85 -1.23
N TRP A 127 19.79 -10.61 -1.03
CA TRP A 127 20.41 -9.29 -1.18
C TRP A 127 20.22 -8.65 -2.57
N GLY A 128 20.15 -9.44 -3.64
CA GLY A 128 19.88 -8.92 -4.98
C GLY A 128 18.49 -8.29 -5.13
N GLY A 129 17.54 -8.67 -4.26
CA GLY A 129 16.20 -8.08 -4.22
C GLY A 129 16.11 -6.81 -3.39
N VAL A 130 17.20 -6.38 -2.73
CA VAL A 130 17.25 -5.14 -1.94
C VAL A 130 17.55 -3.96 -2.87
N GLY A 131 16.71 -2.94 -2.80
CA GLY A 131 16.86 -1.67 -3.50
C GLY A 131 17.12 -0.53 -2.52
N GLY A 132 17.76 0.54 -3.02
CA GLY A 132 17.93 1.77 -2.27
C GLY A 132 16.66 2.62 -2.27
N ASN A 133 16.24 3.07 -1.09
CA ASN A 133 15.14 4.02 -0.90
C ASN A 133 15.70 5.35 -0.35
N LEU A 134 15.64 5.56 0.98
CA LEU A 134 16.31 6.70 1.63
C LEU A 134 17.83 6.57 1.63
N ALA A 135 18.37 5.34 1.67
CA ALA A 135 19.77 5.10 1.32
C ALA A 135 19.86 4.82 -0.18
N GLU A 136 20.59 5.66 -0.93
CA GLU A 136 20.74 5.50 -2.38
C GLU A 136 21.79 4.44 -2.75
N SER A 137 22.73 4.19 -1.85
CA SER A 137 23.71 3.11 -1.94
C SER A 137 24.24 2.75 -0.56
N TRP A 138 24.95 1.62 -0.46
CA TRP A 138 25.54 1.16 0.79
C TRP A 138 26.79 0.32 0.56
N GLU A 139 27.64 0.26 1.57
CA GLU A 139 28.83 -0.59 1.60
C GLU A 139 28.78 -1.53 2.80
N ILE A 140 29.35 -2.72 2.63
CA ILE A 140 29.46 -3.74 3.68
C ILE A 140 30.95 -4.09 3.84
N PRO A 141 31.74 -3.21 4.49
CA PRO A 141 33.19 -3.39 4.60
C PRO A 141 33.61 -4.57 5.49
N GLY A 142 32.67 -5.11 6.28
CA GLY A 142 32.88 -6.27 7.13
C GLY A 142 31.56 -6.83 7.64
N VAL A 143 31.61 -8.03 8.22
CA VAL A 143 30.42 -8.66 8.82
C VAL A 143 29.85 -7.75 9.91
N GLY A 144 28.57 -7.40 9.78
CA GLY A 144 27.87 -6.55 10.75
C GLY A 144 28.13 -5.05 10.63
N VAL A 145 28.93 -4.61 9.65
CA VAL A 145 29.21 -3.18 9.41
C VAL A 145 28.54 -2.73 8.13
N TRP A 146 27.74 -1.67 8.24
CA TRP A 146 26.99 -1.08 7.14
C TRP A 146 27.31 0.40 7.05
N VAL A 147 27.75 0.86 5.89
CA VAL A 147 27.89 2.29 5.60
C VAL A 147 26.77 2.67 4.65
N LEU A 148 25.85 3.51 5.10
CA LEU A 148 24.67 3.91 4.34
C LEU A 148 24.89 5.31 3.74
N HIS A 149 24.73 5.44 2.44
CA HIS A 149 24.77 6.73 1.75
C HIS A 149 23.35 7.27 1.66
N ILE A 150 23.01 8.20 2.56
CA ILE A 150 21.65 8.74 2.70
C ILE A 150 21.38 9.81 1.63
N ARG A 151 20.24 9.68 0.96
CA ARG A 151 19.75 10.58 -0.07
C ARG A 151 19.46 11.96 0.51
N GLN A 152 20.07 12.98 -0.09
CA GLN A 152 19.79 14.39 0.21
C GLN A 152 18.59 14.91 -0.60
N GLY A 153 18.02 16.05 -0.18
CA GLY A 153 16.88 16.69 -0.82
C GLY A 153 15.53 16.01 -0.55
N VAL A 154 15.50 14.98 0.30
CA VAL A 154 14.25 14.38 0.77
C VAL A 154 13.64 15.28 1.83
N HIS A 155 12.35 15.60 1.72
CA HIS A 155 11.67 16.49 2.66
C HIS A 155 10.52 15.78 3.35
N TRP A 156 10.32 16.12 4.61
CA TRP A 156 9.12 15.69 5.32
C TRP A 156 7.87 16.33 4.71
N ALA A 157 6.72 15.66 4.81
CA ALA A 157 5.46 16.26 4.36
C ALA A 157 5.06 17.47 5.23
N TYR A 158 4.60 18.54 4.59
CA TYR A 158 4.10 19.74 5.27
C TYR A 158 2.62 20.02 4.95
N HIS A 159 1.80 20.07 5.98
CA HIS A 159 0.41 20.50 5.94
C HIS A 159 0.12 21.40 7.15
N PRO A 160 -0.14 22.70 6.95
CA PRO A 160 -0.19 23.69 8.04
C PRO A 160 -1.32 23.44 9.05
N GLU A 161 -2.38 22.75 8.63
CA GLU A 161 -3.53 22.45 9.49
C GLU A 161 -3.33 21.20 10.36
N PHE A 162 -2.29 20.39 10.11
CA PHE A 162 -2.05 19.15 10.85
C PHE A 162 -0.91 19.32 11.84
N GLU A 163 -1.20 19.12 13.13
CA GLU A 163 -0.24 19.31 14.23
C GLU A 163 1.05 18.51 14.03
N ALA A 164 0.94 17.21 13.75
CA ALA A 164 2.09 16.33 13.57
C ALA A 164 2.99 16.78 12.41
N SER A 165 2.41 17.31 11.33
CA SER A 165 3.18 17.79 10.19
C SER A 165 3.98 19.06 10.50
N ARG A 166 3.51 19.88 11.45
CA ARG A 166 4.26 21.06 11.91
C ARG A 166 5.48 20.71 12.78
N LEU A 167 5.55 19.51 13.36
CA LEU A 167 6.68 19.10 14.20
C LEU A 167 7.99 18.98 13.40
N VAL A 168 7.89 18.49 12.15
CA VAL A 168 9.01 18.41 11.21
C VAL A 168 8.99 19.55 10.18
N GLY A 169 7.85 20.22 10.01
CA GLY A 169 7.77 21.53 9.33
C GLY A 169 8.17 21.53 7.86
N GLY A 170 8.14 20.37 7.21
CA GLY A 170 8.59 20.25 5.81
C GLY A 170 10.09 20.37 5.61
N ARG A 171 10.90 20.34 6.69
CA ARG A 171 12.34 20.44 6.57
C ARG A 171 12.92 19.25 5.78
N GLU A 172 14.13 19.44 5.28
CA GLU A 172 14.92 18.36 4.71
C GLU A 172 15.18 17.29 5.80
N MET A 173 14.98 16.03 5.43
CA MET A 173 15.40 14.88 6.21
C MET A 173 16.93 14.82 6.19
N THR A 174 17.55 14.59 7.33
CA THR A 174 19.02 14.47 7.42
C THR A 174 19.44 13.09 7.90
N ALA A 175 20.74 12.81 7.88
CA ALA A 175 21.27 11.55 8.40
C ALA A 175 20.92 11.34 9.89
N GLU A 176 20.70 12.43 10.63
CA GLU A 176 20.29 12.38 12.03
C GLU A 176 18.89 11.76 12.21
N ASP A 177 17.96 12.03 11.29
CA ASP A 177 16.61 11.44 11.36
C ASP A 177 16.65 9.91 11.19
N VAL A 178 17.53 9.44 10.31
CA VAL A 178 17.76 8.03 10.06
C VAL A 178 18.42 7.38 11.28
N ALA A 179 19.46 8.02 11.82
CA ALA A 179 20.14 7.56 13.03
C ALA A 179 19.17 7.47 14.22
N TYR A 180 18.40 8.53 14.46
CA TYR A 180 17.38 8.57 15.50
C TYR A 180 16.37 7.42 15.36
N SER A 181 15.92 7.11 14.14
CA SER A 181 14.94 6.04 13.92
C SER A 181 15.50 4.65 14.26
N ILE A 182 16.78 4.40 13.94
CA ILE A 182 17.48 3.16 14.30
C ILE A 182 17.68 3.07 15.82
N GLU A 183 18.16 4.15 16.44
CA GLU A 183 18.40 4.22 17.88
C GLU A 183 17.09 4.09 18.67
N TRP A 184 16.01 4.73 18.22
CA TRP A 184 14.68 4.59 18.82
C TRP A 184 14.19 3.14 18.77
N MET A 185 14.39 2.44 17.66
CA MET A 185 14.06 1.01 17.59
C MET A 185 14.89 0.21 18.59
N ARG A 186 16.20 0.43 18.68
CA ARG A 186 17.06 -0.25 19.67
C ARG A 186 16.65 0.03 21.12
N ASP A 187 16.41 1.29 21.44
CA ASP A 187 16.29 1.75 22.83
C ASP A 187 14.86 1.56 23.38
N ASN A 188 13.89 1.32 22.50
CA ASN A 188 12.52 0.99 22.89
C ASN A 188 12.33 -0.54 22.97
N PRO A 189 12.20 -1.13 24.17
CA PRO A 189 12.06 -2.59 24.34
C PRO A 189 10.76 -3.16 23.75
N LYS A 190 9.80 -2.30 23.38
CA LYS A 190 8.55 -2.70 22.72
C LYS A 190 8.57 -2.49 21.20
N SER A 191 9.68 -1.98 20.64
CA SER A 191 9.77 -1.81 19.20
C SER A 191 9.68 -3.16 18.49
N ALA A 192 9.22 -3.15 17.24
CA ALA A 192 9.19 -4.35 16.42
C ALA A 192 10.58 -4.99 16.30
N GLY A 193 11.62 -4.17 16.14
CA GLY A 193 13.02 -4.63 16.10
C GLY A 193 13.47 -5.32 17.38
N MET A 194 13.20 -4.74 18.54
CA MET A 194 13.59 -5.33 19.83
C MET A 194 12.80 -6.57 20.19
N VAL A 195 11.54 -6.67 19.76
CA VAL A 195 10.71 -7.86 20.00
C VAL A 195 11.08 -9.00 19.06
N SER A 196 11.32 -8.71 17.77
CA SER A 196 11.61 -9.73 16.77
C SER A 196 13.07 -10.16 16.76
N GLU A 197 14.01 -9.22 16.91
CA GLU A 197 15.45 -9.44 16.76
C GLU A 197 16.27 -8.78 17.90
N PRO A 198 15.98 -9.10 19.19
CA PRO A 198 16.57 -8.40 20.34
C PRO A 198 18.11 -8.44 20.34
N GLY A 199 18.70 -9.55 19.92
CA GLY A 199 20.16 -9.71 19.88
C GLY A 199 20.84 -8.81 18.85
N LEU A 200 20.20 -8.59 17.70
CA LEU A 200 20.71 -7.67 16.67
C LEU A 200 20.67 -6.23 17.16
N PHE A 201 19.50 -5.79 17.64
CA PHE A 201 19.29 -4.41 18.04
C PHE A 201 20.11 -4.05 19.28
N THR A 202 20.18 -4.91 20.30
CA THR A 202 20.98 -4.66 21.51
C THR A 202 22.46 -4.40 21.19
N ASN A 203 22.99 -5.03 20.14
CA ASN A 203 24.37 -4.88 19.71
C ASN A 203 24.55 -3.82 18.60
N THR A 204 23.50 -3.11 18.23
CA THR A 204 23.55 -2.09 17.18
C THR A 204 24.12 -0.77 17.71
N THR A 205 25.19 -0.31 17.08
CA THR A 205 25.77 1.02 17.27
C THR A 205 25.60 1.83 15.99
N VAL A 206 25.28 3.12 16.11
CA VAL A 206 25.13 4.03 14.98
C VAL A 206 26.26 5.06 15.04
N GLU A 207 27.10 5.06 14.02
CA GLU A 207 28.18 6.03 13.85
C GLU A 207 27.74 7.15 12.90
N ARG A 208 27.92 8.40 13.34
CA ARG A 208 27.60 9.60 12.56
C ARG A 208 28.86 10.05 11.84
N ASN A 209 29.03 9.58 10.60
CA ASN A 209 30.24 9.85 9.80
C ASN A 209 30.10 11.07 8.88
N SER A 210 28.96 11.77 8.93
CA SER A 210 28.64 12.92 8.10
C SER A 210 28.51 14.19 8.95
N THR A 211 28.95 15.33 8.39
CA THR A 211 28.67 16.67 8.96
C THR A 211 27.32 17.23 8.50
N TRP A 212 26.56 16.46 7.70
CA TRP A 212 25.21 16.82 7.26
C TRP A 212 24.22 16.54 8.39
N THR A 213 23.97 17.58 9.17
CA THR A 213 23.02 17.62 10.31
C THR A 213 21.81 18.46 9.98
#